data_AF-A0A2E6LR79-F1
#
_entry.id   AF-A0A2E6LR79-F1
#
_cell.length_a   1.000
_cell.length_b   1.000
_cell.length_c   1.000
_cell.angle_alpha   90.00
_cell.angle_beta   90.00
_cell.angle_gamma   90.00
#
_symmetry.space_group_name_H-M   'P 1'
#
loop_
_entity.id
_entity.type
_entity.pdbx_description
1 polymer ?
#
loop_
_entity_poly.entity_id
_entity_poly.type
_entity_poly.pdbx_seq_one_letter_code
_entity_poly.pdbx_strand_id
1 'polypeptide(L)'
;MMPPMRTTLTIDDDILAALKARAYRDDLPFKQVVNQVLRRGLAADEQMPASKPFKATTFAMGQPLVPDLDKSLALAAALEDEETARKLALGK
;
A
#
# COMPACT_ATOMS: atom_id res chain seq x y z
N MET A 1 29.25 -28.74 5.56
CA MET A 1 27.79 -28.79 5.82
C MET A 1 27.58 -29.17 7.28
N MET A 2 26.88 -28.34 8.07
CA MET A 2 26.52 -28.73 9.43
C MET A 2 25.46 -29.85 9.40
N PRO A 3 25.56 -30.87 10.28
CA PRO A 3 24.54 -31.91 10.41
C PRO A 3 23.19 -31.33 10.85
N PRO A 4 22.06 -31.99 10.55
CA PRO A 4 20.75 -31.50 10.96
C PRO A 4 20.67 -31.41 12.49
N MET A 5 20.44 -30.20 13.00
CA MET A 5 20.30 -29.95 14.43
C MET A 5 18.88 -30.24 14.91
N ARG A 6 18.75 -30.73 16.15
CA ARG A 6 17.47 -30.91 16.84
C ARG A 6 17.29 -29.76 17.83
N THR A 7 16.23 -28.99 17.63
CA THR A 7 15.91 -27.84 18.47
C THR A 7 14.50 -28.03 19.03
N THR A 8 14.30 -27.64 20.29
CA THR A 8 12.97 -27.52 20.89
C THR A 8 12.61 -26.04 20.90
N LEU A 9 11.48 -25.69 20.28
CA LEU A 9 10.98 -24.33 20.19
C LEU A 9 9.50 -24.35 20.60
N THR A 10 9.08 -23.36 21.38
CA THR A 10 7.67 -23.11 21.66
C THR A 10 7.04 -22.42 20.46
N ILE A 11 5.92 -22.94 19.96
CA ILE A 11 5.15 -22.40 18.83
C ILE A 11 3.73 -22.19 19.30
N ASP A 12 3.13 -21.05 18.97
CA ASP A 12 1.74 -20.74 19.30
C ASP A 12 0.77 -21.75 18.65
N ASP A 13 -0.35 -22.01 19.32
CA ASP A 13 -1.28 -23.07 18.94
C ASP A 13 -1.89 -22.86 17.53
N ASP A 14 -2.12 -21.61 17.14
CA ASP A 14 -2.64 -21.22 15.83
C ASP A 14 -1.62 -21.51 14.71
N ILE A 15 -0.35 -21.16 14.94
CA ILE A 15 0.75 -21.46 14.02
C ILE A 15 0.93 -22.98 13.90
N LEU A 16 0.90 -23.71 15.01
CA LEU A 16 1.02 -25.17 15.00
C LEU A 16 -0.13 -25.82 14.21
N ALA A 17 -1.37 -25.35 14.39
CA ALA A 17 -2.52 -25.83 13.65
C ALA A 17 -2.39 -25.56 12.14
N ALA A 18 -1.97 -24.35 11.75
CA ALA A 18 -1.76 -23.98 10.37
C ALA A 18 -0.67 -24.83 9.69
N LEU A 19 0.44 -25.09 10.38
CA LEU A 19 1.54 -25.93 9.89
C LEU A 19 1.11 -27.39 9.71
N LYS A 20 0.33 -27.94 10.65
CA LYS A 20 -0.22 -29.31 10.54
C LYS A 20 -1.21 -29.44 9.38
N ALA A 21 -2.12 -28.47 9.25
CA ALA A 21 -3.06 -28.43 8.14
C ALA A 21 -2.34 -28.37 6.78
N ARG A 22 -1.28 -27.56 6.70
CA ARG A 22 -0.45 -27.49 5.48
C ARG A 22 0.28 -28.79 5.19
N ALA A 23 0.86 -29.42 6.20
CA ALA A 23 1.53 -30.72 6.05
C ALA A 23 0.58 -31.80 5.53
N TYR A 24 -0.65 -31.82 6.04
CA TYR A 24 -1.68 -32.73 5.57
C TYR A 24 -2.11 -32.46 4.12
N ARG A 25 -2.32 -31.19 3.76
CA ARG A 25 -2.70 -30.81 2.38
C ARG A 25 -1.61 -31.11 1.35
N ASP A 26 -0.36 -30.89 1.72
CA ASP A 26 0.78 -31.01 0.81
C ASP A 26 1.37 -32.44 0.79
N ASP A 27 0.85 -33.36 1.63
CA ASP A 27 1.38 -34.72 1.88
C ASP A 27 2.90 -34.73 2.19
N LEU A 28 3.33 -33.78 3.02
CA LEU A 28 4.73 -33.59 3.37
C LEU A 28 4.98 -33.83 4.87
N PRO A 29 6.16 -34.35 5.25
CA PRO A 29 6.52 -34.48 6.66
C PRO A 29 6.50 -33.12 7.36
N PHE A 30 5.93 -33.07 8.57
CA PHE A 30 5.80 -31.84 9.36
C PHE A 30 7.12 -31.05 9.48
N LYS A 31 8.25 -31.75 9.73
CA LYS A 31 9.58 -31.14 9.76
C LYS A 31 9.93 -30.42 8.46
N GLN A 32 9.62 -30.99 7.30
CA GLN A 32 9.92 -30.37 6.01
C GLN A 32 9.10 -29.08 5.83
N VAL A 33 7.81 -29.13 6.16
CA VAL A 33 6.91 -27.98 6.08
C VAL A 33 7.38 -26.85 6.99
N VAL A 34 7.72 -27.16 8.25
CA VAL A 34 8.28 -26.19 9.20
C VAL A 34 9.54 -25.53 8.63
N ASN A 35 10.50 -26.31 8.14
CA ASN A 35 11.74 -25.77 7.58
C ASN A 35 11.49 -24.93 6.31
N GLN A 36 10.58 -25.35 5.43
CA GLN A 36 10.23 -24.58 4.24
C GLN A 36 9.59 -23.25 4.59
N VAL A 37 8.65 -23.24 5.54
CA VAL A 37 7.98 -22.02 6.01
C VAL A 37 8.98 -21.07 6.65
N LEU A 38 9.85 -21.56 7.54
CA LEU A 38 10.91 -20.74 8.17
C LEU A 38 11.86 -20.15 7.14
N ARG A 39 12.33 -20.93 6.16
CA ARG A 39 13.20 -20.42 5.09
C ARG A 39 12.53 -19.33 4.26
N ARG A 40 11.25 -19.50 3.93
CA ARG A 40 10.48 -18.49 3.19
C ARG A 40 10.26 -17.23 4.02
N GLY A 41 10.03 -17.37 5.33
CA GLY A 41 9.91 -16.24 6.24
C GLY A 41 11.21 -15.43 6.34
N LEU A 42 12.35 -16.11 6.51
CA LEU A 42 13.66 -15.45 6.55
C LEU A 42 14.00 -14.75 5.23
N ALA A 43 13.70 -15.39 4.09
CA ALA A 43 13.89 -14.76 2.79
C ALA A 43 12.98 -13.52 2.63
N ALA A 44 11.69 -13.64 2.93
CA ALA A 44 10.75 -12.53 2.82
C ALA A 44 11.15 -11.31 3.67
N ASP A 45 11.73 -11.53 4.85
CA ASP A 45 12.26 -10.48 5.72
C ASP A 45 13.48 -9.78 5.08
N GLU A 46 14.41 -10.54 4.50
CA GLU A 46 15.56 -9.99 3.77
C GLU A 46 15.17 -9.23 2.49
N GLN A 47 14.11 -9.68 1.81
CA GLN A 47 13.65 -9.08 0.56
C GLN A 47 12.61 -7.98 0.74
N MET A 48 12.13 -7.73 1.95
CA MET A 48 11.19 -6.64 2.20
C MET A 48 11.92 -5.31 1.95
N PRO A 49 11.63 -4.59 0.85
CA PRO A 49 12.24 -3.29 0.65
C PRO A 49 11.79 -2.40 1.81
N ALA A 50 12.74 -1.71 2.45
CA ALA A 50 12.41 -0.71 3.45
C ALA A 50 11.29 0.18 2.86
N SER A 51 10.14 0.22 3.53
CA SER A 51 8.98 0.98 3.06
C SER A 51 9.43 2.41 2.81
N LYS A 52 9.54 2.80 1.54
CA LYS A 52 9.92 4.17 1.19
C LYS A 52 8.73 5.05 1.57
N PRO A 53 8.94 6.12 2.34
CA PRO A 53 7.85 7.04 2.64
C PRO A 53 7.24 7.53 1.33
N PHE A 54 5.91 7.52 1.26
CA PHE A 54 5.19 8.04 0.11
C PHE A 54 5.60 9.49 -0.14
N LYS A 55 5.96 9.81 -1.39
CA LYS A 55 6.26 11.18 -1.83
C LYS A 55 5.28 11.56 -2.92
N ALA A 56 4.48 12.60 -2.68
CA ALA A 56 3.67 13.22 -3.71
C ALA A 56 4.61 13.83 -4.78
N THR A 57 4.38 13.48 -6.04
CA THR A 57 5.09 14.11 -7.15
C THR A 57 4.51 15.50 -7.38
N THR A 58 5.34 16.53 -7.30
CA THR A 58 4.92 17.92 -7.58
C THR A 58 5.19 18.25 -9.04
N PHE A 59 4.34 19.11 -9.60
CA PHE A 59 4.49 19.64 -10.95
C PHE A 59 4.50 21.17 -10.89
N ALA A 60 5.32 21.80 -11.73
CA ALA A 60 5.37 23.25 -11.84
C ALA A 60 4.12 23.75 -12.58
N MET A 61 3.15 24.31 -11.83
CA MET A 61 1.89 24.85 -12.39
C MET A 61 2.02 26.31 -12.86
N GLY A 62 3.22 26.90 -12.78
CA GLY A 62 3.46 28.31 -13.12
C GLY A 62 2.91 29.28 -12.08
N GLN A 63 2.71 30.53 -12.49
CA GLN A 63 2.10 31.54 -11.62
C GLN A 63 0.58 31.38 -11.60
N PRO A 64 -0.05 31.45 -10.42
CA PRO A 64 -1.50 31.39 -10.32
C PRO A 64 -2.13 32.61 -10.99
N LEU A 65 -3.17 32.38 -11.80
CA LEU A 65 -3.98 33.43 -12.44
C LEU A 65 -4.68 34.32 -11.41
N VAL A 66 -5.00 33.74 -10.24
CA VAL A 66 -5.61 34.44 -9.11
C VAL A 66 -4.70 34.28 -7.90
N PRO A 67 -4.14 35.38 -7.37
CA PRO A 67 -3.12 35.32 -6.31
C PRO A 67 -3.70 34.95 -4.93
N ASP A 68 -4.99 35.15 -4.70
CA ASP A 68 -5.67 34.87 -3.44
C ASP A 68 -6.92 34.01 -3.67
N LEU A 69 -7.00 32.87 -2.96
CA LEU A 69 -8.08 31.89 -3.02
C LEU A 69 -8.81 31.73 -1.68
N ASP A 70 -8.57 32.59 -0.68
CA ASP A 70 -9.23 32.54 0.63
C ASP A 70 -10.77 32.61 0.52
N LYS A 71 -11.27 33.22 -0.56
CA LYS A 71 -12.70 33.28 -0.91
C LYS A 71 -13.02 32.61 -2.24
N SER A 72 -12.43 31.44 -2.49
CA SER A 72 -12.57 30.67 -3.74
C SER A 72 -14.02 30.44 -4.19
N LEU A 73 -14.95 30.19 -3.26
CA LEU A 73 -16.37 29.99 -3.60
C LEU A 73 -17.03 31.26 -4.15
N ALA A 74 -16.75 32.42 -3.55
CA ALA A 74 -17.29 33.70 -4.02
C ALA A 74 -16.69 34.09 -5.38
N LEU A 75 -15.40 33.82 -5.56
CA LEU A 75 -14.72 33.98 -6.85
C LEU A 75 -15.35 33.09 -7.93
N ALA A 76 -15.59 31.81 -7.61
CA ALA A 76 -16.21 30.87 -8.55
C ALA A 76 -17.62 31.33 -8.97
N ALA A 77 -18.44 31.77 -8.01
CA ALA A 77 -19.78 32.28 -8.28
C ALA A 77 -19.74 33.51 -9.21
N ALA A 78 -18.83 34.46 -8.96
CA ALA A 78 -18.70 35.65 -9.80
C ALA A 78 -18.28 35.30 -11.25
N LEU A 79 -17.37 34.33 -11.43
CA LEU A 79 -16.97 33.86 -12.75
C LEU A 79 -18.11 33.14 -13.49
N GLU A 80 -18.95 32.39 -12.77
CA GLU A 80 -20.16 31.77 -13.32
C GLU A 80 -21.20 32.81 -13.76
N ASP A 81 -21.44 33.83 -12.93
CA ASP A 81 -22.37 34.91 -13.23
C ASP A 81 -21.93 35.69 -14.48
N GLU A 82 -20.63 36.01 -14.59
CA GLU A 82 -20.05 36.70 -15.75
C GLU A 82 -20.24 35.90 -17.05
N GLU A 83 -19.93 34.60 -17.02
CA GLU A 83 -20.08 33.75 -18.20
C GLU A 83 -21.56 33.52 -18.55
N THR A 84 -22.45 33.46 -17.56
CA THR A 84 -23.90 33.38 -17.77
C THR A 84 -24.43 34.64 -18.45
N ALA A 85 -24.05 35.82 -17.98
CA ALA A 85 -24.41 37.10 -18.58
C ALA A 85 -23.90 37.21 -20.04
N ARG A 86 -22.68 36.74 -20.29
CA ARG A 86 -22.09 36.70 -21.63
C ARG A 86 -22.87 35.79 -22.59
N LYS A 87 -23.28 34.60 -22.15
CA LYS A 87 -24.08 33.66 -22.98
C LYS A 87 -25.45 34.25 -23.33
N LEU A 88 -26.12 34.85 -22.35
CA LEU A 88 -27.39 35.57 -22.55
C LEU A 88 -27.25 36.69 -23.58
N ALA A 89 -26.17 37.49 -23.51
CA ALA A 89 -25.90 38.55 -24.48
C ALA A 89 -25.64 38.02 -25.91
N LEU A 90 -25.13 36.79 -26.03
CA LEU A 90 -24.92 36.10 -27.31
C LEU A 90 -26.17 35.35 -27.82
N GLY A 91 -27.27 35.36 -27.06
CA GLY A 91 -28.50 34.63 -27.38
C GLY A 91 -28.34 33.11 -27.33
N LYS A 92 -27.42 32.61 -26.50
CA LYS A 92 -27.11 31.19 -26.32
C LYS A 92 -27.51 30.68 -24.94
#